data_AF-A8F3K4-F1
#
_entry.id   AF-A8F3K4-F1
#
_cell.length_a   1.000
_cell.length_b   1.000
_cell.length_c   1.000
_cell.angle_alpha   90.00
_cell.angle_beta   90.00
_cell.angle_gamma   90.00
#
_symmetry.space_group_name_H-M   'P 1'
#
loop_
_entity.id
_entity.type
_entity.pdbx_description
1 polymer ?
#
loop_
_entity_poly.entity_id
_entity_poly.type
_entity_poly.pdbx_seq_one_letter_code
_entity_poly.pdbx_strand_id
1 'polypeptide(L)'
;MIVEKFVLPFFNRKTLPSSDFYSYSMLIFFISNILGLIASIIVVSADYLLALSANRFLGLTQGMSIFSGLSLLFVVIRWSFVIKELRRELIEKIPEYASIAIRSDETLINLGTAVTTAGLVISLFVPFGFLVTLVGLSLAYYFFFNSMKEYENDELIFFSKMPKIAEFSKTKIFNFEVDANVIIYSLITLFGYLTFHQEQYISSVESYVKSRKQLLEEVSV
;
A
#
# COMPACT_ATOMS: atom_id res chain seq x y z
N MET A 1 25.17 1.33 16.34
CA MET A 1 25.59 1.67 14.95
C MET A 1 24.76 1.05 13.82
N ILE A 2 24.67 -0.28 13.63
CA ILE A 2 23.79 -0.86 12.56
C ILE A 2 22.30 -0.65 12.89
N VAL A 3 21.91 -0.88 14.15
CA VAL A 3 20.53 -0.71 14.62
C VAL A 3 20.07 0.76 14.49
N GLU A 4 20.91 1.73 14.84
CA GLU A 4 20.54 3.16 14.73
C GLU A 4 20.44 3.68 13.30
N LYS A 5 21.25 3.17 12.37
CA LYS A 5 21.21 3.63 10.97
C LYS A 5 20.14 2.95 10.13
N PHE A 6 19.77 1.70 10.43
CA PHE A 6 18.87 0.92 9.57
C PHE A 6 17.54 0.57 10.24
N VAL A 7 17.53 0.36 11.57
CA VAL A 7 16.33 -0.09 12.30
C VAL A 7 15.54 1.10 12.84
N LEU A 8 16.21 2.12 13.38
CA LEU A 8 15.55 3.32 13.92
C LEU A 8 14.78 4.16 12.87
N PRO A 9 15.26 4.35 11.63
CA PRO A 9 14.46 4.97 10.57
C PRO A 9 13.25 4.11 10.16
N PHE A 10 13.36 2.79 10.28
CA PHE A 10 12.27 1.85 10.02
C PHE A 10 11.10 2.02 11.01
N PHE A 11 11.42 2.42 12.24
CA PHE A 11 10.45 2.74 13.29
C PHE A 11 10.16 4.25 13.44
N ASN A 12 10.84 5.12 12.68
CA ASN A 12 10.56 6.54 12.71
C ASN A 12 9.19 6.78 12.06
N ARG A 13 8.21 7.05 12.92
CA ARG A 13 6.81 7.13 12.50
C ARG A 13 6.52 8.24 11.49
N LYS A 14 7.42 9.22 11.34
CA LYS A 14 7.26 10.39 10.47
C LYS A 14 7.85 10.28 9.07
N THR A 15 8.56 9.19 8.76
CA THR A 15 9.22 9.00 7.45
C THR A 15 8.50 7.96 6.60
N LEU A 16 8.42 8.23 5.30
CA LEU A 16 7.93 7.25 4.32
C LEU A 16 8.90 6.06 4.24
N PRO A 17 8.40 4.84 3.97
CA PRO A 17 9.27 3.72 3.61
C PRO A 17 10.08 4.06 2.36
N SER A 18 11.29 3.53 2.23
CA SER A 18 12.15 3.80 1.08
C SER A 18 11.57 3.21 -0.21
N SER A 19 11.82 3.88 -1.33
CA SER A 19 11.37 3.42 -2.66
C SER A 19 11.95 2.05 -3.02
N ASP A 20 13.20 1.80 -2.67
CA ASP A 20 13.84 0.49 -2.85
C ASP A 20 13.13 -0.61 -2.06
N PHE A 21 12.80 -0.35 -0.79
CA PHE A 21 12.12 -1.36 0.06
C PHE A 21 10.76 -1.72 -0.51
N TYR A 22 9.98 -0.72 -0.93
CA TYR A 22 8.70 -0.93 -1.60
C TYR A 22 8.90 -1.73 -2.89
N SER A 23 9.81 -1.29 -3.76
CA SER A 23 9.99 -1.89 -5.08
C SER A 23 10.47 -3.35 -5.02
N TYR A 24 11.42 -3.65 -4.13
CA TYR A 24 11.86 -5.02 -3.92
C TYR A 24 10.76 -5.89 -3.32
N SER A 25 9.95 -5.36 -2.40
CA SER A 25 8.82 -6.09 -1.82
C SER A 25 7.76 -6.41 -2.88
N MET A 26 7.45 -5.47 -3.78
CA MET A 26 6.53 -5.67 -4.91
C MET A 26 7.01 -6.77 -5.85
N LEU A 27 8.29 -6.70 -6.24
CA LEU A 27 8.90 -7.66 -7.14
C LEU A 27 8.95 -9.07 -6.55
N ILE A 28 9.40 -9.20 -5.29
CA ILE A 28 9.44 -10.48 -4.58
C ILE A 28 8.02 -11.03 -4.43
N PHE A 29 7.04 -10.19 -4.09
CA PHE A 29 5.65 -10.62 -3.98
C PHE A 29 5.13 -11.15 -5.31
N PHE A 30 5.27 -10.40 -6.41
CA PHE A 30 4.87 -10.84 -7.75
C PHE A 30 5.51 -12.18 -8.16
N ILE A 31 6.83 -12.29 -8.04
CA ILE A 31 7.56 -13.52 -8.38
C ILE A 31 7.11 -14.69 -7.49
N SER A 32 6.95 -14.46 -6.19
CA SER A 32 6.51 -15.48 -5.23
C SER A 32 5.10 -15.98 -5.53
N ASN A 33 4.18 -15.13 -6.00
CA ASN A 33 2.84 -15.53 -6.38
C ASN A 33 2.86 -16.41 -7.64
N ILE A 34 3.68 -16.08 -8.65
CA ILE A 34 3.85 -16.92 -9.85
C ILE A 34 4.41 -18.30 -9.46
N LEU A 35 5.52 -18.32 -8.74
CA LEU A 35 6.17 -19.57 -8.34
C LEU A 35 5.29 -20.38 -7.39
N GLY A 36 4.59 -19.72 -6.47
CA GLY A 36 3.65 -20.32 -5.54
C GLY A 36 2.43 -20.92 -6.24
N LEU A 37 1.95 -20.30 -7.32
CA LEU A 37 0.87 -20.85 -8.15
C LEU A 37 1.33 -22.15 -8.82
N ILE A 38 2.50 -22.13 -9.47
CA ILE A 38 3.08 -23.32 -10.11
C ILE A 38 3.30 -24.43 -9.07
N ALA A 39 3.90 -24.10 -7.93
CA ALA A 39 4.14 -25.05 -6.84
C ALA A 39 2.85 -25.67 -6.31
N SER A 40 1.80 -24.85 -6.11
CA SER A 40 0.51 -25.31 -5.60
C SER A 40 -0.17 -26.26 -6.59
N ILE A 41 -0.11 -25.98 -7.89
CA ILE A 41 -0.64 -26.87 -8.93
C ILE A 41 0.09 -28.23 -8.90
N ILE A 42 1.41 -28.22 -8.82
CA ILE A 42 2.21 -29.46 -8.79
C ILE A 42 1.88 -30.28 -7.54
N VAL A 43 1.82 -29.65 -6.36
CA VAL A 43 1.52 -30.33 -5.08
C VAL A 43 0.15 -30.97 -5.09
N VAL A 44 -0.87 -30.29 -5.64
CA VAL A 44 -2.22 -30.84 -5.75
C VAL A 44 -2.30 -31.94 -6.81
N SER A 45 -1.57 -31.80 -7.93
CA SER A 45 -1.63 -32.76 -9.05
C SER A 45 -0.86 -34.05 -8.78
N ALA A 46 0.23 -33.99 -8.00
CA ALA A 46 1.12 -35.12 -7.75
C ALA A 46 0.70 -35.97 -6.53
N ASP A 47 -0.48 -35.72 -5.96
CA ASP A 47 -0.97 -36.26 -4.68
C ASP A 47 -0.04 -35.87 -3.52
N TYR A 48 -0.58 -35.16 -2.52
CA TYR A 48 0.18 -34.39 -1.52
C TYR A 48 1.33 -35.17 -0.81
N LEU A 49 1.20 -36.51 -0.76
CA LEU A 49 2.12 -37.46 -0.14
C LEU A 49 3.31 -37.90 -1.03
N LEU A 50 3.20 -37.86 -2.36
CA LEU A 50 4.25 -38.31 -3.29
C LEU A 50 5.17 -37.17 -3.76
N ALA A 51 4.79 -35.92 -3.50
CA ALA A 51 5.44 -34.73 -4.02
C ALA A 51 6.39 -34.04 -3.01
N LEU A 52 7.29 -34.79 -2.38
CA LEU A 52 8.15 -34.30 -1.28
C LEU A 52 9.02 -33.08 -1.66
N SER A 53 9.52 -33.05 -2.90
CA SER A 53 10.25 -31.90 -3.46
C SER A 53 9.34 -30.71 -3.76
N ALA A 54 8.14 -30.96 -4.28
CA ALA A 54 7.15 -29.92 -4.58
C ALA A 54 6.62 -29.25 -3.30
N ASN A 55 6.43 -30.01 -2.22
CA ASN A 55 6.04 -29.45 -0.90
C ASN A 55 7.12 -28.53 -0.33
N ARG A 56 8.41 -28.86 -0.49
CA ARG A 56 9.51 -27.97 -0.07
C ARG A 56 9.55 -26.70 -0.92
N PHE A 57 9.35 -26.82 -2.23
CA PHE A 57 9.29 -25.68 -3.13
C PHE A 57 8.06 -24.79 -2.85
N LEU A 58 6.92 -25.39 -2.52
CA LEU A 58 5.72 -24.68 -2.07
C LEU A 58 6.00 -23.93 -0.76
N GLY A 59 6.63 -24.57 0.23
CA GLY A 59 6.98 -23.92 1.49
C GLY A 59 7.92 -22.71 1.30
N LEU A 60 8.91 -22.81 0.40
CA LEU A 60 9.79 -21.69 0.05
C LEU A 60 9.00 -20.53 -0.57
N THR A 61 8.19 -20.82 -1.58
CA THR A 61 7.43 -19.81 -2.33
C THR A 61 6.34 -19.14 -1.47
N GLN A 62 5.66 -19.91 -0.62
CA GLN A 62 4.74 -19.38 0.39
C GLN A 62 5.48 -18.53 1.43
N GLY A 63 6.64 -18.96 1.91
CA GLY A 63 7.46 -18.16 2.82
C GLY A 63 7.87 -16.81 2.23
N MET A 64 8.28 -16.80 0.95
CA MET A 64 8.57 -15.56 0.22
C MET A 64 7.33 -14.68 0.08
N SER A 65 6.17 -15.26 -0.24
CA SER A 65 4.90 -14.54 -0.38
C SER A 65 4.43 -13.95 0.95
N ILE A 66 4.59 -14.68 2.06
CA ILE A 66 4.27 -14.19 3.40
C ILE A 66 5.17 -13.01 3.78
N PHE A 67 6.49 -13.15 3.61
CA PHE A 67 7.44 -12.11 3.98
C PHE A 67 7.26 -10.82 3.16
N SER A 68 7.12 -10.96 1.84
CA SER A 68 6.89 -9.83 0.96
C SER A 68 5.49 -9.23 1.13
N GLY A 69 4.47 -10.06 1.36
CA GLY A 69 3.12 -9.61 1.67
C GLY A 69 3.04 -8.83 2.99
N LEU A 70 3.74 -9.27 4.03
CA LEU A 70 3.91 -8.53 5.28
C LEU A 70 4.61 -7.19 5.07
N SER A 71 5.67 -7.17 4.24
CA SER A 71 6.40 -5.96 3.90
C SER A 71 5.51 -4.94 3.17
N LEU A 72 4.69 -5.38 2.23
CA LEU A 72 3.73 -4.53 1.51
C LEU A 72 2.59 -4.04 2.41
N LEU A 73 2.05 -4.92 3.27
CA LEU A 73 1.07 -4.53 4.27
C LEU A 73 1.63 -3.43 5.20
N PHE A 74 2.89 -3.59 5.63
CA PHE A 74 3.59 -2.58 6.39
C PHE A 74 3.69 -1.25 5.62
N VAL A 75 4.03 -1.27 4.33
CA VAL A 75 4.09 -0.05 3.50
C VAL A 75 2.75 0.69 3.49
N VAL A 76 1.64 0.00 3.21
CA VAL A 76 0.29 0.63 3.17
C VAL A 76 -0.10 1.22 4.52
N ILE A 77 0.15 0.49 5.61
CA ILE A 77 -0.10 0.98 6.99
C ILE A 77 0.76 2.22 7.28
N ARG A 78 2.04 2.21 6.89
CA ARG A 78 2.96 3.33 7.11
C ARG A 78 2.55 4.56 6.32
N TRP A 79 2.19 4.43 5.04
CA TRP A 79 1.65 5.53 4.25
C TRP A 79 0.41 6.13 4.89
N SER A 80 -0.56 5.28 5.25
CA SER A 80 -1.79 5.70 5.93
C SER A 80 -1.48 6.47 7.22
N PHE A 81 -0.52 6.01 8.02
CA PHE A 81 -0.11 6.69 9.24
C PHE A 81 0.51 8.07 8.98
N VAL A 82 1.46 8.17 8.03
CA VAL A 82 2.12 9.45 7.70
C VAL A 82 1.10 10.48 7.21
N ILE A 83 0.14 10.06 6.36
CA ILE A 83 -0.92 10.94 5.87
C ILE A 83 -1.87 11.36 6.99
N LYS A 84 -2.26 10.47 7.90
CA LYS A 84 -3.04 10.83 9.10
C LYS A 84 -2.34 11.88 9.95
N GLU A 85 -1.04 11.73 10.17
CA GLU A 85 -0.26 12.68 10.97
C GLU A 85 -0.22 14.06 10.31
N LEU A 86 0.02 14.12 8.99
CA LEU A 86 -0.02 15.37 8.24
C LEU A 86 -1.39 16.05 8.31
N ARG A 87 -2.47 15.26 8.23
CA ARG A 87 -3.82 15.78 8.38
C ARG A 87 -4.04 16.36 9.77
N ARG A 88 -3.56 15.69 10.82
CA ARG A 88 -3.65 16.23 12.19
C ARG A 88 -2.92 17.56 12.31
N GLU A 89 -1.68 17.65 11.81
CA GLU A 89 -0.89 18.88 11.82
C GLU A 89 -1.59 20.01 11.01
N LEU A 90 -2.24 19.67 9.89
CA LEU A 90 -3.03 20.63 9.10
C LEU A 90 -4.29 21.11 9.83
N ILE A 91 -4.99 20.24 10.54
CA ILE A 91 -6.16 20.61 11.37
C ILE A 91 -5.73 21.55 12.51
N GLU A 92 -4.60 21.26 13.15
CA GLU A 92 -4.07 22.09 14.23
C GLU A 92 -3.76 23.52 13.76
N LYS A 93 -3.27 23.68 12.53
CA LYS A 93 -2.97 25.01 11.93
C LYS A 93 -4.15 25.66 11.22
N ILE A 94 -5.05 24.88 10.62
CA ILE A 94 -6.21 25.33 9.85
C ILE A 94 -7.44 24.55 10.37
N PRO A 95 -8.11 25.01 11.44
CA PRO A 95 -9.21 24.26 12.06
C PRO A 95 -10.35 23.91 11.11
N GLU A 96 -10.61 24.76 10.11
CA GLU A 96 -11.64 24.57 9.07
C GLU A 96 -11.38 23.33 8.18
N TYR A 97 -10.12 22.89 8.10
CA TYR A 97 -9.70 21.69 7.37
C TYR A 97 -10.23 20.39 7.98
N ALA A 98 -10.66 20.41 9.26
CA ALA A 98 -11.30 19.25 9.90
C ALA A 98 -12.54 18.76 9.14
N SER A 99 -13.24 19.65 8.43
CA SER A 99 -14.41 19.32 7.60
C SER A 99 -14.11 18.34 6.46
N ILE A 100 -12.87 18.32 5.97
CA ILE A 100 -12.37 17.40 4.95
C ILE A 100 -11.91 16.10 5.60
N ALA A 101 -11.15 16.20 6.68
CA ALA A 101 -10.56 15.04 7.35
C ALA A 101 -11.60 14.06 7.91
N ILE A 102 -12.75 14.56 8.37
CA ILE A 102 -13.86 13.73 8.91
C ILE A 102 -14.54 12.90 7.80
N ARG A 103 -14.44 13.30 6.54
CA ARG A 103 -15.08 12.60 5.41
C ARG A 103 -14.31 11.39 4.92
N SER A 104 -13.05 11.20 5.32
CA SER A 104 -12.28 10.04 4.86
C SER A 104 -12.74 8.77 5.59
N ASP A 105 -13.50 7.92 4.91
CA ASP A 105 -13.83 6.59 5.42
C ASP A 105 -12.65 5.63 5.23
N GLU A 106 -12.01 5.25 6.34
CA GLU A 106 -10.88 4.31 6.35
C GLU A 106 -11.33 2.84 6.47
N THR A 107 -12.63 2.60 6.62
CA THR A 107 -13.20 1.26 6.85
C THR A 107 -12.81 0.28 5.75
N LEU A 108 -12.82 0.72 4.50
CA LEU A 108 -12.48 -0.12 3.35
C LEU A 108 -10.98 -0.47 3.29
N ILE A 109 -10.11 0.47 3.68
CA ILE A 109 -8.66 0.20 3.80
C ILE A 109 -8.43 -0.84 4.91
N ASN A 110 -9.11 -0.70 6.05
CA ASN A 110 -9.03 -1.65 7.16
C ASN A 110 -9.57 -3.03 6.76
N LEU A 111 -10.60 -3.10 5.91
CA LEU A 111 -11.10 -4.35 5.35
C LEU A 111 -10.02 -5.04 4.50
N GLY A 112 -9.40 -4.34 3.55
CA GLY A 112 -8.31 -4.90 2.74
C GLY A 112 -7.12 -5.37 3.60
N THR A 113 -6.78 -4.58 4.63
CA THR A 113 -5.75 -4.93 5.62
C THR A 113 -6.11 -6.22 6.36
N ALA A 114 -7.35 -6.36 6.84
CA ALA A 114 -7.82 -7.54 7.55
C ALA A 114 -7.85 -8.80 6.67
N VAL A 115 -8.31 -8.67 5.42
CA VAL A 115 -8.28 -9.77 4.44
C VAL A 115 -6.84 -10.20 4.16
N THR A 116 -5.92 -9.24 4.05
CA THR A 116 -4.48 -9.53 3.89
C THR A 116 -3.94 -10.33 5.06
N THR A 117 -4.22 -9.88 6.30
CA THR A 117 -3.77 -10.58 7.51
C THR A 117 -4.33 -11.99 7.59
N ALA A 118 -5.62 -12.18 7.27
CA ALA A 118 -6.23 -13.52 7.20
C ALA A 118 -5.52 -14.39 6.14
N GLY A 119 -5.25 -13.82 4.96
CA GLY A 119 -4.53 -14.52 3.89
C GLY A 119 -3.12 -14.95 4.28
N LEU A 120 -2.38 -14.12 5.01
CA LEU A 120 -1.05 -14.46 5.52
C LEU A 120 -1.10 -15.68 6.47
N VAL A 121 -2.13 -15.75 7.32
CA VAL A 121 -2.34 -16.90 8.22
C VAL A 121 -2.73 -18.14 7.41
N ILE A 122 -3.67 -18.02 6.48
CA ILE A 122 -4.14 -19.13 5.63
C ILE A 122 -2.98 -19.70 4.78
N SER A 123 -2.08 -18.83 4.31
CA SER A 123 -0.90 -19.20 3.52
C SER A 123 0.05 -20.18 4.23
N LEU A 124 -0.04 -20.30 5.56
CA LEU A 124 0.77 -21.25 6.34
C LEU A 124 0.22 -22.68 6.30
N PHE A 125 -1.06 -22.86 5.98
CA PHE A 125 -1.75 -24.14 6.18
C PHE A 125 -2.20 -24.82 4.90
N VAL A 126 -2.48 -24.07 3.83
CA VAL A 126 -3.08 -24.63 2.62
C VAL A 126 -2.36 -24.18 1.33
N PRO A 127 -2.26 -25.07 0.32
CA PRO A 127 -1.94 -24.66 -1.04
C PRO A 127 -2.89 -23.54 -1.49
N PHE A 128 -2.42 -22.63 -2.35
CA PHE A 128 -3.16 -21.45 -2.80
C PHE A 128 -3.58 -20.45 -1.72
N GLY A 129 -3.24 -20.63 -0.43
CA GLY A 129 -3.58 -19.66 0.62
C GLY A 129 -3.04 -18.25 0.35
N PHE A 130 -1.92 -18.16 -0.37
CA PHE A 130 -1.31 -16.91 -0.81
C PHE A 130 -2.23 -16.05 -1.70
N LEU A 131 -3.21 -16.65 -2.40
CA LEU A 131 -4.19 -15.92 -3.20
C LEU A 131 -5.11 -15.06 -2.33
N VAL A 132 -5.36 -15.43 -1.08
CA VAL A 132 -6.12 -14.60 -0.15
C VAL A 132 -5.31 -13.35 0.24
N THR A 133 -3.99 -13.51 0.43
CA THR A 133 -3.07 -12.38 0.66
C THR A 133 -3.05 -11.45 -0.55
N LEU A 134 -2.99 -12.01 -1.77
CA LEU A 134 -3.09 -11.26 -3.03
C LEU A 134 -4.36 -10.40 -3.08
N VAL A 135 -5.53 -11.02 -2.83
CA VAL A 135 -6.83 -10.32 -2.81
C VAL A 135 -6.83 -9.20 -1.78
N GLY A 136 -6.39 -9.49 -0.54
CA GLY A 136 -6.34 -8.50 0.53
C GLY A 136 -5.47 -7.30 0.17
N LEU A 137 -4.27 -7.53 -0.36
CA LEU A 137 -3.36 -6.46 -0.74
C LEU A 137 -3.93 -5.66 -1.91
N SER A 138 -4.47 -6.30 -2.94
CA SER A 138 -5.09 -5.59 -4.07
C SER A 138 -6.23 -4.68 -3.61
N LEU A 139 -7.07 -5.15 -2.68
CA LEU A 139 -8.11 -4.33 -2.07
C LEU A 139 -7.52 -3.19 -1.23
N ALA A 140 -6.52 -3.46 -0.39
CA ALA A 140 -5.90 -2.46 0.46
C ALA A 140 -5.28 -1.31 -0.35
N TYR A 141 -4.53 -1.63 -1.41
CA TYR A 141 -3.93 -0.65 -2.32
C TYR A 141 -5.00 0.12 -3.10
N TYR A 142 -6.01 -0.56 -3.63
CA TYR A 142 -7.12 0.08 -4.34
C TYR A 142 -7.85 1.09 -3.45
N PHE A 143 -8.31 0.65 -2.27
CA PHE A 143 -9.05 1.52 -1.35
C PHE A 143 -8.17 2.66 -0.82
N PHE A 144 -6.88 2.41 -0.59
CA PHE A 144 -5.94 3.45 -0.19
C PHE A 144 -5.83 4.54 -1.26
N PHE A 145 -5.54 4.17 -2.52
CA PHE A 145 -5.39 5.17 -3.58
C PHE A 145 -6.71 5.84 -3.97
N ASN A 146 -7.82 5.10 -3.95
CA ASN A 146 -9.13 5.69 -4.22
C ASN A 146 -9.48 6.74 -3.15
N SER A 147 -9.28 6.39 -1.87
CA SER A 147 -9.47 7.32 -0.76
C SER A 147 -8.57 8.56 -0.89
N MET A 148 -7.30 8.39 -1.26
CA MET A 148 -6.40 9.52 -1.47
C MET A 148 -6.81 10.42 -2.63
N LYS A 149 -7.34 9.85 -3.72
CA LYS A 149 -7.82 10.61 -4.87
C LYS A 149 -9.08 11.41 -4.55
N GLU A 150 -10.03 10.79 -3.82
CA GLU A 150 -11.23 11.49 -3.32
C GLU A 150 -10.83 12.61 -2.36
N TYR A 151 -9.93 12.32 -1.44
CA TYR A 151 -9.41 13.29 -0.47
C TYR A 151 -8.73 14.48 -1.15
N GLU A 152 -7.86 14.23 -2.11
CA GLU A 152 -7.22 15.29 -2.87
C GLU A 152 -8.26 16.17 -3.58
N ASN A 153 -9.30 15.61 -4.19
CA ASN A 153 -10.34 16.43 -4.83
C ASN A 153 -11.05 17.33 -3.82
N ASP A 154 -11.36 16.84 -2.62
CA ASP A 154 -11.97 17.64 -1.55
C ASP A 154 -11.00 18.74 -1.05
N GLU A 155 -9.70 18.44 -0.92
CA GLU A 155 -8.67 19.43 -0.60
C GLU A 155 -8.56 20.54 -1.66
N LEU A 156 -8.55 20.17 -2.95
CA LEU A 156 -8.49 21.12 -4.05
C LEU A 156 -9.67 22.09 -3.99
N ILE A 157 -10.87 21.59 -3.71
CA ILE A 157 -12.09 22.41 -3.56
C ILE A 157 -11.97 23.33 -2.34
N PHE A 158 -11.47 22.82 -1.20
CA PHE A 158 -11.31 23.61 0.01
C PHE A 158 -10.30 24.74 -0.16
N PHE A 159 -9.09 24.42 -0.61
CA PHE A 159 -8.01 25.40 -0.75
C PHE A 159 -8.27 26.40 -1.88
N SER A 160 -9.07 26.06 -2.89
CA SER A 160 -9.51 27.03 -3.91
C SER A 160 -10.27 28.22 -3.33
N LYS A 161 -10.88 28.06 -2.16
CA LYS A 161 -11.60 29.12 -1.44
C LYS A 161 -10.67 29.96 -0.55
N MET A 162 -9.39 29.59 -0.44
CA MET A 162 -8.38 30.25 0.39
C MET A 162 -7.34 30.96 -0.49
N PRO A 163 -7.50 32.28 -0.76
CA PRO A 163 -6.69 32.99 -1.77
C PRO A 163 -5.18 33.02 -1.47
N LYS A 164 -4.76 32.87 -0.22
CA LYS A 164 -3.32 32.80 0.15
C LYS A 164 -2.68 31.43 -0.10
N ILE A 165 -3.48 30.36 -0.18
CA ILE A 165 -3.03 28.97 -0.26
C ILE A 165 -3.33 28.35 -1.64
N ALA A 166 -4.14 29.03 -2.44
CA ALA A 166 -4.63 28.55 -3.72
C ALA A 166 -3.52 28.20 -4.75
N GLU A 167 -2.29 28.70 -4.62
CA GLU A 167 -1.18 28.31 -5.51
C GLU A 167 -0.61 26.92 -5.19
N PHE A 168 -0.58 26.52 -3.92
CA PHE A 168 -0.05 25.21 -3.47
C PHE A 168 -0.99 24.04 -3.78
N SER A 169 -2.24 24.36 -4.08
CA SER A 169 -3.32 23.41 -4.29
C SER A 169 -3.81 23.37 -5.75
N LYS A 170 -3.00 23.75 -6.74
CA LYS A 170 -3.42 23.67 -8.17
C LYS A 170 -3.05 22.37 -8.86
N THR A 171 -2.06 21.64 -8.36
CA THR A 171 -1.57 20.44 -9.03
C THR A 171 -2.24 19.20 -8.45
N LYS A 172 -3.05 18.53 -9.27
CA LYS A 172 -3.57 17.20 -8.97
C LYS A 172 -2.43 16.18 -9.05
N ILE A 173 -2.15 15.51 -7.94
CA ILE A 173 -1.06 14.56 -7.76
C ILE A 173 -1.53 13.15 -8.15
N PHE A 174 -2.72 12.74 -7.74
CA PHE A 174 -3.29 11.43 -8.06
C PHE A 174 -4.02 11.48 -9.42
N ASN A 175 -3.23 11.54 -10.49
CA ASN A 175 -3.74 11.65 -11.87
C ASN A 175 -3.85 10.31 -12.64
N PHE A 176 -3.70 9.17 -11.96
CA PHE A 176 -3.84 7.86 -12.58
C PHE A 176 -5.27 7.29 -12.40
N GLU A 177 -5.61 6.31 -13.23
CA GLU A 177 -6.86 5.58 -13.14
C GLU A 177 -6.81 4.61 -11.95
N VAL A 178 -7.75 4.80 -11.01
CA VAL A 178 -7.97 3.92 -9.85
C VAL A 178 -9.41 3.47 -9.93
N ASP A 179 -9.67 2.53 -10.84
CA ASP A 179 -10.98 1.95 -11.03
C ASP A 179 -11.00 0.49 -10.54
N ALA A 180 -12.17 -0.15 -10.59
CA ALA A 180 -12.29 -1.56 -10.22
C ALA A 180 -11.43 -2.48 -11.11
N ASN A 181 -11.02 -2.03 -12.31
CA ASN A 181 -10.15 -2.82 -13.18
C ASN A 181 -8.75 -2.95 -12.59
N VAL A 182 -8.27 -2.00 -11.78
CA VAL A 182 -7.00 -2.17 -11.04
C VAL A 182 -7.03 -3.42 -10.17
N ILE A 183 -8.13 -3.70 -9.48
CA ILE A 183 -8.27 -4.94 -8.70
C ILE A 183 -8.21 -6.14 -9.63
N ILE A 184 -9.02 -6.16 -10.69
CA ILE A 184 -9.11 -7.29 -11.63
C ILE A 184 -7.74 -7.58 -12.26
N TYR A 185 -7.06 -6.57 -12.79
CA TYR A 185 -5.74 -6.72 -13.38
C TYR A 185 -4.72 -7.18 -12.36
N SER A 186 -4.76 -6.65 -11.14
CA SER A 186 -3.87 -7.11 -10.06
C SER A 186 -4.10 -8.58 -9.73
N LEU A 187 -5.33 -9.06 -9.73
CA LEU A 187 -5.63 -10.47 -9.46
C LEU A 187 -5.17 -11.38 -10.60
N ILE A 188 -5.55 -11.07 -11.85
CA ILE A 188 -5.23 -11.88 -13.02
C ILE A 188 -3.71 -11.94 -13.25
N THR A 189 -3.01 -10.83 -13.02
CA THR A 189 -1.55 -10.75 -13.19
C THR A 189 -0.78 -11.14 -11.94
N LEU A 190 -1.41 -11.71 -10.91
CA LEU A 190 -0.75 -12.13 -9.67
C LEU A 190 0.09 -11.00 -9.03
N PHE A 191 -0.51 -9.81 -8.97
CA PHE A 191 0.04 -8.53 -8.50
C PHE A 191 0.95 -7.80 -9.50
N GLY A 192 1.16 -8.37 -10.69
CA GLY A 192 2.02 -7.80 -11.72
C GLY A 192 1.62 -6.38 -12.13
N TYR A 193 0.32 -6.10 -12.28
CA TYR A 193 -0.17 -4.77 -12.65
C TYR A 193 0.33 -3.68 -11.70
N LEU A 194 0.21 -3.89 -10.38
CA LEU A 194 0.68 -2.93 -9.39
C LEU A 194 2.22 -2.82 -9.40
N THR A 195 2.93 -3.94 -9.63
CA THR A 195 4.39 -3.95 -9.74
C THR A 195 4.88 -3.14 -10.93
N PHE A 196 4.23 -3.24 -12.10
CA PHE A 196 4.61 -2.48 -13.29
C PHE A 196 4.33 -0.98 -13.18
N HIS A 197 3.36 -0.58 -12.35
CA HIS A 197 3.01 0.83 -12.13
C HIS A 197 3.53 1.37 -10.78
N GLN A 198 4.43 0.65 -10.12
CA GLN A 198 4.92 0.98 -8.78
C GLN A 198 5.51 2.39 -8.67
N GLU A 199 6.19 2.87 -9.71
CA GLU A 199 6.80 4.20 -9.76
C GLU A 199 5.75 5.31 -9.70
N GLN A 200 4.62 5.15 -10.41
CA GLN A 200 3.52 6.11 -10.39
C GLN A 200 2.87 6.18 -9.01
N TYR A 201 2.65 5.02 -8.39
CA TYR A 201 2.05 4.93 -7.06
C TYR A 201 2.93 5.56 -5.98
N ILE A 202 4.22 5.22 -5.94
CA ILE A 202 5.12 5.75 -4.92
C ILE A 202 5.38 7.24 -5.09
N SER A 203 5.62 7.69 -6.33
CA SER A 203 5.86 9.11 -6.62
C SER A 203 4.65 9.98 -6.27
N SER A 204 3.43 9.46 -6.43
CA SER A 204 2.20 10.16 -6.04
C SER A 204 2.10 10.34 -4.53
N VAL A 205 2.39 9.29 -3.74
CA VAL A 205 2.41 9.39 -2.27
C VAL A 205 3.51 10.34 -1.79
N GLU A 206 4.71 10.25 -2.36
CA GLU A 206 5.84 11.12 -2.02
C GLU A 206 5.54 12.59 -2.37
N SER A 207 5.00 12.84 -3.55
CA SER A 207 4.62 14.19 -4.02
C SER A 207 3.53 14.79 -3.14
N TYR A 208 2.54 13.98 -2.74
CA TYR A 208 1.49 14.38 -1.81
C TYR A 208 2.06 14.79 -0.45
N VAL A 209 2.86 13.92 0.16
CA VAL A 209 3.50 14.19 1.45
C VAL A 209 4.39 15.43 1.38
N LYS A 210 5.16 15.60 0.31
CA LYS A 210 6.02 16.76 0.11
C LYS A 210 5.21 18.06 0.00
N SER A 211 4.18 18.07 -0.86
CA SER A 211 3.33 19.24 -1.06
C SER A 211 2.65 19.68 0.23
N ARG A 212 2.12 18.75 1.04
CA ARG A 212 1.44 19.10 2.29
C ARG A 212 2.39 19.52 3.41
N LYS A 213 3.63 19.01 3.42
CA LYS A 213 4.68 19.53 4.31
C LYS A 213 5.08 20.97 3.97
N GLN A 214 5.25 21.28 2.68
CA GLN A 214 5.53 22.64 2.23
C GLN A 214 4.41 23.60 2.64
N LEU A 215 3.15 23.19 2.44
CA LEU A 215 2.00 23.95 2.91
C LEU A 215 2.02 24.19 4.43
N LEU A 216 2.35 23.17 5.22
CA LEU A 216 2.47 23.30 6.66
C LEU A 216 3.54 24.32 7.07
N GLU A 217 4.68 24.36 6.38
CA GLU A 217 5.77 25.30 6.67
C GLU A 217 5.34 26.75 6.43
N GLU A 218 4.65 27.01 5.32
CA GLU A 218 4.22 28.35 4.94
C GLU A 218 3.09 28.91 5.80
N VAL A 219 2.18 28.06 6.27
CA VAL A 219 1.10 28.47 7.18
C VAL A 219 1.63 28.75 8.60
N SER A 220 2.86 28.34 8.93
CA SER A 220 3.54 28.70 10.20
C SER A 220 4.26 30.05 10.20
N VAL A 221 4.37 30.72 9.05
CA VAL A 221 5.00 32.05 8.91
C VAL A 221 3.91 33.13 8.91
#